data_AF-A0AAU7W877-F1
#
_entry.id   AF-A0AAU7W877-F1
#
_cell.length_a   1.000
_cell.length_b   1.000
_cell.length_c   1.000
_cell.angle_alpha   90.00
_cell.angle_beta   90.00
_cell.angle_gamma   90.00
#
_symmetry.space_group_name_H-M   'P 1'
#
loop_
_entity.id
_entity.type
_entity.pdbx_description
1 polymer ?
#
loop_
_entity_poly.entity_id
_entity_poly.type
_entity_poly.pdbx_seq_one_letter_code
_entity_poly.pdbx_strand_id
1 'polypeptide(L)'
;MGSRSQRAGRVSWLAVLGWSGLGVLVVGAFLAALGALNQSLYGAPAFVERYLHAVADDEITIAATTPGVALDAAALEELGLPADVSTAMLRSGVVKAGPEDITITDDVAHENGSHSVTANYRLEAAIVSTTFEVQPIAPLYGVLNRWEFATSPLAVVDVTAAHNPFFTVGSLTLDTRARKTGDELAAFTQTAPYLAIAPAVYEFDYDDTLLTAQPVDLAVEPSTRAGVTVDAQATPAFVERVQAQLDQFLDQCATQPTLFPTDCPFGMEIDERVVEDPAWSISAYPVVTLIPGETAFEMPPTAGVAHISVELQSLFDGDYFTLEEDQTFTVSLDARIRADGSISVQLK
;
A
#
# COMPACT_ATOMS: atom_id res chain seq x y z
N MET A 1 94.62 -14.83 13.25
CA MET A 1 94.58 -14.28 11.88
C MET A 1 93.97 -15.33 10.96
N GLY A 2 92.73 -15.14 10.51
CA GLY A 2 92.04 -16.02 9.56
C GLY A 2 91.21 -15.15 8.63
N SER A 3 91.59 -15.12 7.35
CA SER A 3 91.03 -14.28 6.30
C SER A 3 89.55 -14.57 6.06
N ARG A 4 88.67 -13.58 6.27
CA ARG A 4 87.31 -13.59 5.71
C ARG A 4 87.40 -13.27 4.22
N SER A 5 87.30 -14.28 3.37
CA SER A 5 87.11 -14.11 1.93
C SER A 5 85.67 -13.62 1.67
N GLN A 6 85.51 -12.33 1.39
CA GLN A 6 84.26 -11.81 0.82
C GLN A 6 84.14 -12.31 -0.63
N ARG A 7 83.31 -13.33 -0.86
CA ARG A 7 82.81 -13.64 -2.21
C ARG A 7 81.80 -12.56 -2.59
N ALA A 8 82.29 -11.49 -3.23
CA ALA A 8 81.43 -10.56 -3.95
C ALA A 8 80.88 -11.29 -5.20
N GLY A 9 79.72 -11.93 -5.08
CA GLY A 9 79.00 -12.49 -6.20
C GLY A 9 78.56 -11.34 -7.12
N ARG A 10 79.25 -11.17 -8.26
CA ARG A 10 78.77 -10.30 -9.34
C ARG A 10 77.44 -10.86 -9.83
N VAL A 11 76.34 -10.19 -9.49
CA VAL A 11 75.02 -10.51 -10.02
C VAL A 11 75.11 -10.39 -11.55
N SER A 12 74.83 -11.47 -12.27
CA SER A 12 74.86 -11.50 -13.73
C SER A 12 73.86 -10.48 -14.28
N TRP A 13 74.31 -9.56 -15.12
CA TRP A 13 73.46 -8.52 -15.70
C TRP A 13 72.26 -9.10 -16.48
N LEU A 14 72.45 -10.29 -17.10
CA LEU A 14 71.39 -11.04 -17.78
C LEU A 14 70.34 -11.56 -16.80
N ALA A 15 70.73 -11.92 -15.58
CA ALA A 15 69.77 -12.30 -14.54
C ALA A 15 68.98 -11.09 -14.05
N VAL A 16 69.63 -9.93 -13.88
CA VAL A 16 68.92 -8.68 -13.52
C VAL A 16 67.92 -8.30 -14.60
N LEU A 17 68.29 -8.39 -15.88
CA LEU A 17 67.37 -8.15 -17.00
C LEU A 17 66.25 -9.19 -17.09
N GLY A 18 66.55 -10.47 -16.84
CA GLY A 18 65.54 -11.53 -16.84
C GLY A 18 64.50 -11.33 -15.74
N TRP A 19 64.95 -11.00 -14.52
CA TRP A 19 64.07 -10.72 -13.39
C TRP A 19 63.31 -9.40 -13.53
N SER A 20 63.92 -8.36 -14.10
CA SER A 20 63.21 -7.11 -14.37
C SER A 20 62.16 -7.28 -15.47
N GLY A 21 62.48 -8.03 -16.54
CA GLY A 21 61.52 -8.38 -17.59
C GLY A 21 60.35 -9.20 -17.06
N LEU A 22 60.63 -10.20 -16.22
CA LEU A 22 59.58 -10.96 -15.52
C LEU A 22 58.74 -10.06 -14.61
N GLY A 23 59.37 -9.14 -13.88
CA GLY A 23 58.67 -8.17 -13.03
C GLY A 23 57.71 -7.29 -13.81
N VAL A 24 58.15 -6.73 -14.95
CA VAL A 24 57.30 -5.92 -15.84
C VAL A 24 56.13 -6.74 -16.38
N LEU A 25 56.37 -7.99 -16.78
CA LEU A 25 55.32 -8.87 -17.28
C LEU A 25 54.27 -9.15 -16.21
N VAL A 26 54.69 -9.47 -14.98
CA VAL A 26 53.78 -9.71 -13.85
C VAL A 26 52.96 -8.46 -13.53
N VAL A 27 53.58 -7.27 -13.52
CA VAL A 27 52.86 -6.01 -13.30
C VAL A 27 51.87 -5.74 -14.43
N GLY A 28 52.26 -5.96 -15.69
CA GLY A 28 51.37 -5.83 -16.84
C GLY A 28 50.17 -6.78 -16.78
N ALA A 29 50.40 -8.04 -16.43
CA ALA A 29 49.35 -9.03 -16.23
C ALA A 29 48.40 -8.66 -15.08
N PHE A 30 48.94 -8.12 -13.99
CA PHE A 30 48.15 -7.64 -12.86
C PHE A 30 47.27 -6.44 -13.24
N LEU A 31 47.81 -5.45 -13.95
CA LEU A 31 47.03 -4.30 -14.44
C LEU A 31 45.95 -4.71 -15.45
N ALA A 32 46.27 -5.66 -16.34
CA ALA A 32 45.28 -6.20 -17.27
C ALA A 32 44.15 -6.95 -16.52
N ALA A 33 44.51 -7.73 -15.49
CA ALA A 33 43.52 -8.39 -14.64
C ALA A 33 42.63 -7.38 -13.89
N LEU A 34 43.21 -6.30 -13.34
CA LEU A 34 42.44 -5.22 -12.71
C LEU A 34 41.50 -4.53 -13.71
N GLY A 35 41.97 -4.26 -14.93
CA GLY A 35 41.13 -3.68 -15.98
C GLY A 35 39.96 -4.59 -16.34
N ALA A 36 40.21 -5.88 -16.55
CA ALA A 36 39.16 -6.86 -16.82
C ALA A 36 38.15 -6.96 -15.68
N LEU A 37 38.62 -6.89 -14.42
CA LEU A 37 37.78 -6.92 -13.23
C LEU A 37 36.90 -5.66 -13.13
N ASN A 38 37.47 -4.49 -13.43
CA ASN A 38 36.74 -3.22 -13.46
C ASN A 38 35.73 -3.13 -14.60
N GLN A 39 35.94 -3.83 -15.70
CA GLN A 39 34.99 -3.89 -16.80
C GLN A 39 33.86 -4.90 -16.54
N SER A 40 34.16 -6.01 -15.86
CA SER A 40 33.20 -7.09 -15.63
C SER A 40 32.44 -6.98 -14.31
N LEU A 41 33.12 -6.98 -13.17
CA LEU A 41 32.47 -7.06 -11.85
C LEU A 41 32.27 -5.70 -11.18
N TYR A 42 33.15 -4.75 -11.47
CA TYR A 42 33.09 -3.39 -10.90
C TYR A 42 32.70 -2.35 -11.94
N GLY A 43 32.13 -2.77 -13.07
CA GLY A 43 31.60 -1.88 -14.10
C GLY A 43 30.25 -1.28 -13.72
N ALA A 44 29.86 -0.19 -14.39
CA ALA A 44 28.55 0.40 -14.27
C ALA A 44 27.40 -0.58 -14.65
N PRO A 45 27.50 -1.35 -15.75
CA PRO A 45 26.52 -2.39 -16.09
C PRO A 45 26.30 -3.41 -14.96
N ALA A 46 27.37 -3.98 -14.42
CA ALA A 46 27.30 -4.98 -13.36
C ALA A 46 26.79 -4.41 -12.03
N PHE A 47 26.90 -3.10 -11.81
CA PHE A 47 26.27 -2.44 -10.67
C PHE A 47 24.74 -2.39 -10.82
N VAL A 48 24.23 -1.98 -11.98
CA VAL A 48 22.78 -1.94 -12.26
C VAL A 48 22.18 -3.35 -12.29
N GLU A 49 22.87 -4.31 -12.92
CA GLU A 49 22.44 -5.71 -12.97
C GLU A 49 22.30 -6.32 -11.57
N ARG A 50 23.25 -6.05 -10.65
CA ARG A 50 23.15 -6.49 -9.25
C ARG A 50 21.98 -5.86 -8.51
N TYR A 51 21.69 -4.59 -8.77
CA TYR A 51 20.52 -3.94 -8.20
C TYR A 51 19.24 -4.63 -8.67
N LEU A 52 19.08 -4.82 -9.99
CA LEU A 52 17.90 -5.47 -10.57
C LEU A 52 17.73 -6.90 -10.07
N HIS A 53 18.81 -7.68 -9.94
CA HIS A 53 18.73 -9.02 -9.34
C HIS A 53 18.31 -8.98 -7.87
N ALA A 54 18.79 -8.02 -7.08
CA ALA A 54 18.33 -7.87 -5.69
C ALA A 54 16.82 -7.57 -5.63
N VAL A 55 16.26 -6.83 -6.61
CA VAL A 55 14.81 -6.64 -6.70
C VAL A 55 14.10 -7.93 -7.15
N ALA A 56 14.66 -8.64 -8.14
CA ALA A 56 14.12 -9.89 -8.66
C ALA A 56 14.02 -10.99 -7.61
N ASP A 57 15.03 -11.06 -6.74
CA ASP A 57 15.14 -12.06 -5.66
C ASP A 57 14.42 -11.63 -4.36
N ASP A 58 13.63 -10.54 -4.39
CA ASP A 58 12.94 -9.92 -3.23
C ASP A 58 13.90 -9.56 -2.07
N GLU A 59 15.18 -9.31 -2.38
CA GLU A 59 16.20 -8.81 -1.46
C GLU A 59 16.12 -7.28 -1.29
N ILE A 60 14.92 -6.78 -0.98
CA ILE A 60 14.58 -5.34 -0.96
C ILE A 60 15.47 -4.52 -0.02
N THR A 61 15.89 -5.09 1.12
CA THR A 61 16.84 -4.42 2.03
C THR A 61 18.22 -4.23 1.41
N ILE A 62 18.66 -5.19 0.57
CA ILE A 62 19.94 -5.09 -0.15
C ILE A 62 19.79 -4.06 -1.28
N ALA A 63 18.71 -4.11 -2.05
CA ALA A 63 18.41 -3.11 -3.07
C ALA A 63 18.36 -1.68 -2.49
N ALA A 64 17.68 -1.49 -1.36
CA ALA A 64 17.54 -0.18 -0.69
C ALA A 64 18.85 0.37 -0.10
N THR A 65 19.83 -0.47 0.20
CA THR A 65 21.16 -0.05 0.70
C THR A 65 22.18 0.14 -0.43
N THR A 66 21.78 -0.08 -1.68
CA THR A 66 22.63 0.19 -2.84
C THR A 66 22.95 1.69 -2.92
N PRO A 67 24.23 2.07 -3.14
CA PRO A 67 24.62 3.48 -3.21
C PRO A 67 23.78 4.29 -4.20
N GLY A 68 23.29 5.45 -3.78
CA GLY A 68 22.44 6.33 -4.58
C GLY A 68 20.94 5.97 -4.60
N VAL A 69 20.52 4.87 -3.97
CA VAL A 69 19.09 4.52 -3.87
C VAL A 69 18.38 5.32 -2.78
N ALA A 70 18.97 5.42 -1.58
CA ALA A 70 18.36 6.18 -0.50
C ALA A 70 18.27 7.67 -0.84
N LEU A 71 17.10 8.27 -0.62
CA LEU A 71 16.87 9.71 -0.78
C LEU A 71 17.30 10.46 0.49
N ASP A 72 18.01 11.57 0.32
CA ASP A 72 18.30 12.49 1.41
C ASP A 72 17.18 13.53 1.58
N ALA A 73 17.30 14.39 2.59
CA ALA A 73 16.29 15.40 2.89
C ALA A 73 16.07 16.40 1.73
N ALA A 74 17.12 16.73 0.96
CA ALA A 74 17.01 17.66 -0.15
C ALA A 74 16.28 17.02 -1.33
N ALA A 75 16.58 15.76 -1.63
CA ALA A 75 15.89 15.01 -2.68
C ALA A 75 14.41 14.75 -2.32
N LEU A 76 14.09 14.50 -1.04
CA LEU A 76 12.71 14.40 -0.58
C LEU A 76 11.95 15.72 -0.75
N GLU A 77 12.57 16.86 -0.42
CA GLU A 77 11.98 18.19 -0.61
C GLU A 77 11.73 18.50 -2.09
N GLU A 78 12.67 18.15 -2.98
CA GLU A 78 12.51 18.30 -4.44
C GLU A 78 11.33 17.48 -4.98
N LEU A 79 11.10 16.29 -4.41
CA LEU A 79 9.96 15.44 -4.73
C LEU A 79 8.65 15.88 -4.06
N GLY A 80 8.65 16.95 -3.26
CA GLY A 80 7.49 17.43 -2.50
C GLY A 80 7.03 16.44 -1.42
N LEU A 81 7.96 15.66 -0.87
CA LEU A 81 7.68 14.67 0.18
C LEU A 81 8.05 15.21 1.56
N PRO A 82 7.31 14.80 2.61
CA PRO A 82 7.69 15.10 3.97
C PRO A 82 8.99 14.37 4.33
N ALA A 83 9.81 14.98 5.19
CA ALA A 83 11.07 14.39 5.66
C ALA A 83 10.90 13.04 6.38
N ASP A 84 9.69 12.75 6.86
CA ASP A 84 9.34 11.52 7.57
C ASP A 84 8.46 10.57 6.73
N VAL A 85 8.50 10.69 5.40
CA VAL A 85 7.81 9.82 4.44
C VAL A 85 7.98 8.34 4.79
N SER A 86 6.93 7.55 4.54
CA SER A 86 6.93 6.14 4.89
C SER A 86 7.91 5.33 4.05
N THR A 87 8.82 4.63 4.72
CA THR A 87 9.73 3.63 4.15
C THR A 87 9.26 2.20 4.39
N ALA A 88 8.00 2.02 4.83
CA ALA A 88 7.46 0.71 5.22
C ALA A 88 7.50 -0.32 4.07
N MET A 89 7.38 0.15 2.82
CA MET A 89 7.44 -0.67 1.60
C MET A 89 8.88 -0.99 1.15
N LEU A 90 9.92 -0.53 1.84
CA LEU A 90 11.32 -0.89 1.56
C LEU A 90 11.74 -2.14 2.35
N ARG A 91 10.91 -3.19 2.31
CA ARG A 91 11.12 -4.47 3.01
C ARG A 91 10.78 -5.62 2.07
N SER A 92 11.32 -6.82 2.32
CA SER A 92 10.98 -8.01 1.54
C SER A 92 9.52 -8.43 1.78
N GLY A 93 8.96 -9.19 0.85
CA GLY A 93 7.61 -9.74 0.92
C GLY A 93 6.51 -8.73 0.58
N VAL A 94 6.85 -7.60 -0.03
CA VAL A 94 5.89 -6.56 -0.50
C VAL A 94 5.77 -6.54 -2.01
N VAL A 95 6.80 -7.00 -2.73
CA VAL A 95 6.80 -7.07 -4.19
C VAL A 95 6.07 -8.34 -4.60
N LYS A 96 5.09 -8.20 -5.50
CA LYS A 96 4.40 -9.34 -6.12
C LYS A 96 5.25 -9.96 -7.21
N ALA A 97 5.85 -9.14 -8.06
CA ALA A 97 6.75 -9.58 -9.12
C ALA A 97 7.89 -8.58 -9.34
N GLY A 98 9.13 -9.08 -9.35
CA GLY A 98 10.32 -8.33 -9.71
C GLY A 98 10.68 -8.44 -11.21
N PRO A 99 11.76 -7.79 -11.65
CA PRO A 99 12.24 -7.88 -13.02
C PRO A 99 12.81 -9.27 -13.33
N GLU A 100 12.34 -9.91 -14.39
CA GLU A 100 12.82 -11.19 -14.91
C GLU A 100 13.62 -10.99 -16.21
N ASP A 101 14.39 -11.99 -16.64
CA ASP A 101 15.13 -11.99 -17.91
C ASP A 101 16.02 -10.73 -18.12
N ILE A 102 16.64 -10.26 -17.04
CA ILE A 102 17.45 -9.03 -17.02
C ILE A 102 18.62 -9.13 -18.01
N THR A 103 18.74 -8.14 -18.89
CA THR A 103 19.83 -8.03 -19.85
C THR A 103 20.23 -6.57 -20.01
N ILE A 104 21.51 -6.25 -19.83
CA ILE A 104 22.04 -4.93 -20.17
C ILE A 104 22.24 -4.84 -21.69
N THR A 105 21.61 -3.84 -22.32
CA THR A 105 21.68 -3.66 -23.78
C THR A 105 22.57 -2.53 -24.23
N ASP A 106 22.79 -1.52 -23.37
CA ASP A 106 23.63 -0.38 -23.70
C ASP A 106 24.33 0.21 -22.46
N ASP A 107 25.51 0.79 -22.68
CA ASP A 107 26.32 1.49 -21.68
C ASP A 107 27.03 2.67 -22.34
N VAL A 108 26.56 3.88 -22.06
CA VAL A 108 27.08 5.12 -22.65
C VAL A 108 27.82 5.91 -21.58
N ALA A 109 29.14 6.05 -21.74
CA ALA A 109 29.98 6.87 -20.88
C ALA A 109 29.90 8.36 -21.28
N HIS A 110 29.80 9.24 -20.29
CA HIS A 110 29.76 10.70 -20.45
C HIS A 110 31.08 11.37 -20.09
N GLU A 111 31.26 12.62 -20.52
CA GLU A 111 32.51 13.38 -20.30
C GLU A 111 32.83 13.63 -18.81
N ASN A 112 31.81 13.73 -17.97
CA ASN A 112 31.92 13.90 -16.51
C ASN A 112 32.25 12.57 -15.78
N GLY A 113 32.33 11.45 -16.51
CA GLY A 113 32.56 10.12 -15.96
C GLY A 113 31.29 9.38 -15.49
N SER A 114 30.09 9.96 -15.59
CA SER A 114 28.84 9.24 -15.37
C SER A 114 28.52 8.32 -16.55
N HIS A 115 27.67 7.33 -16.33
CA HIS A 115 27.25 6.37 -17.33
C HIS A 115 25.72 6.28 -17.37
N SER A 116 25.15 6.24 -18.59
CA SER A 116 23.76 5.85 -18.82
C SER A 116 23.74 4.37 -19.18
N VAL A 117 23.21 3.54 -18.29
CA VAL A 117 23.14 2.08 -18.47
C VAL A 117 21.71 1.69 -18.80
N THR A 118 21.48 1.09 -19.96
CA THR A 118 20.14 0.65 -20.37
C THR A 118 19.96 -0.85 -20.14
N ALA A 119 18.96 -1.21 -19.35
CA ALA A 119 18.59 -2.58 -19.04
C ALA A 119 17.21 -2.91 -19.64
N ASN A 120 17.12 -4.08 -20.26
CA ASN A 120 15.87 -4.71 -20.65
C ASN A 120 15.54 -5.83 -19.67
N TYR A 121 14.28 -5.92 -19.28
CA TYR A 121 13.78 -6.96 -18.38
C TYR A 121 12.28 -7.14 -18.62
N ARG A 122 11.72 -8.22 -18.08
CA ARG A 122 10.30 -8.52 -18.14
C ARG A 122 9.68 -8.31 -16.76
N LEU A 123 8.64 -7.49 -16.69
CA LEU A 123 7.76 -7.37 -15.52
C LEU A 123 6.44 -8.07 -15.88
N GLU A 124 6.18 -9.21 -15.25
CA GLU A 124 5.06 -10.09 -15.61
C GLU A 124 5.01 -10.40 -17.12
N ALA A 125 4.03 -9.83 -17.84
CA ALA A 125 3.86 -9.99 -19.28
C ALA A 125 4.49 -8.86 -20.12
N ALA A 126 4.92 -7.76 -19.50
CA ALA A 126 5.46 -6.60 -20.19
C ALA A 126 6.99 -6.68 -20.30
N ILE A 127 7.54 -6.46 -21.49
CA ILE A 127 8.98 -6.26 -21.68
C ILE A 127 9.24 -4.75 -21.56
N VAL A 128 10.10 -4.38 -20.62
CA VAL A 128 10.41 -3.00 -20.26
C VAL A 128 11.88 -2.72 -20.51
N SER A 129 12.17 -1.52 -21.00
CA SER A 129 13.52 -0.99 -21.19
C SER A 129 13.68 0.24 -20.32
N THR A 130 14.65 0.26 -19.42
CA THR A 130 14.91 1.40 -18.54
C THR A 130 16.37 1.78 -18.54
N THR A 131 16.63 3.09 -18.60
CA THR A 131 17.97 3.66 -18.51
C THR A 131 18.21 4.17 -17.10
N PHE A 132 19.30 3.73 -16.49
CA PHE A 132 19.74 4.14 -15.16
C PHE A 132 20.96 5.05 -15.30
N GLU A 133 20.92 6.19 -14.61
CA GLU A 133 22.05 7.11 -14.53
C GLU A 133 22.91 6.77 -13.31
N VAL A 134 24.18 6.46 -13.54
CA VAL A 134 25.13 6.09 -12.48
C VAL A 134 26.38 6.93 -12.56
N GLN A 135 26.98 7.23 -11.41
CA GLN A 135 28.20 8.03 -11.32
C GLN A 135 29.28 7.34 -10.49
N PRO A 136 30.56 7.58 -10.78
CA PRO A 136 31.66 6.95 -10.08
C PRO A 136 31.85 7.58 -8.69
N ILE A 137 32.08 6.74 -7.70
CA ILE A 137 32.46 7.15 -6.34
C ILE A 137 33.87 6.70 -5.99
N ALA A 138 34.34 7.07 -4.81
CA ALA A 138 35.69 6.75 -4.35
C ALA A 138 36.00 5.24 -4.52
N PRO A 139 37.04 4.87 -5.29
CA PRO A 139 37.34 3.50 -5.64
C PRO A 139 37.78 2.69 -4.43
N LEU A 140 37.43 1.40 -4.40
CA LEU A 140 37.87 0.50 -3.35
C LEU A 140 39.36 0.19 -3.52
N TYR A 141 40.12 0.33 -2.43
CA TYR A 141 41.59 0.18 -2.42
C TYR A 141 42.33 1.07 -3.45
N GLY A 142 41.69 2.14 -3.93
CA GLY A 142 42.27 3.07 -4.90
C GLY A 142 42.32 2.57 -6.35
N VAL A 143 41.86 1.34 -6.63
CA VAL A 143 41.98 0.73 -7.98
C VAL A 143 40.70 0.08 -8.48
N LEU A 144 39.80 -0.36 -7.61
CA LEU A 144 38.55 -1.01 -8.00
C LEU A 144 37.44 0.02 -8.10
N ASN A 145 36.80 0.05 -9.27
CA ASN A 145 35.73 1.00 -9.53
C ASN A 145 34.56 0.80 -8.55
N ARG A 146 33.89 1.90 -8.21
CA ARG A 146 32.66 1.87 -7.42
C ARG A 146 31.70 2.89 -8.01
N TRP A 147 30.42 2.57 -7.93
CA TRP A 147 29.34 3.32 -8.53
C TRP A 147 28.25 3.59 -7.52
N GLU A 148 27.50 4.65 -7.78
CA GLU A 148 26.22 4.94 -7.15
C GLU A 148 25.24 5.41 -8.21
N PHE A 149 23.94 5.29 -7.94
CA PHE A 149 22.94 5.93 -8.77
C PHE A 149 23.05 7.46 -8.65
N ALA A 150 23.17 8.13 -9.78
CA ALA A 150 23.12 9.60 -9.85
C ALA A 150 21.68 10.10 -9.68
N THR A 151 20.69 9.30 -10.12
CA THR A 151 19.27 9.51 -9.88
C THR A 151 18.72 8.28 -9.18
N SER A 152 18.11 8.45 -8.01
CA SER A 152 17.58 7.32 -7.24
C SER A 152 16.53 6.56 -8.07
N PRO A 153 16.64 5.22 -8.17
CA PRO A 153 15.63 4.40 -8.81
C PRO A 153 14.38 4.22 -7.95
N LEU A 154 14.32 4.76 -6.72
CA LEU A 154 13.10 4.69 -5.91
C LEU A 154 11.95 5.42 -6.61
N ALA A 155 10.77 4.85 -6.46
CA ALA A 155 9.53 5.47 -6.86
C ALA A 155 8.73 5.91 -5.64
N VAL A 156 7.76 6.78 -5.89
CA VAL A 156 6.79 7.23 -4.90
C VAL A 156 5.44 6.65 -5.27
N VAL A 157 4.83 5.90 -4.34
CA VAL A 157 3.47 5.40 -4.49
C VAL A 157 2.55 6.18 -3.56
N ASP A 158 1.67 6.99 -4.14
CA ASP A 158 0.59 7.65 -3.41
C ASP A 158 -0.57 6.64 -3.26
N VAL A 159 -0.69 6.05 -2.06
CA VAL A 159 -1.74 5.07 -1.76
C VAL A 159 -2.94 5.79 -1.17
N THR A 160 -4.08 5.66 -1.84
CA THR A 160 -5.39 6.11 -1.35
C THR A 160 -6.15 4.90 -0.81
N ALA A 161 -6.28 4.81 0.51
CA ALA A 161 -7.14 3.84 1.17
C ALA A 161 -8.53 4.47 1.36
N ALA A 162 -9.49 4.05 0.53
CA ALA A 162 -10.85 4.56 0.53
C ALA A 162 -11.75 3.70 1.44
N HIS A 163 -12.57 4.37 2.25
CA HIS A 163 -13.56 3.78 3.16
C HIS A 163 -12.99 2.90 4.29
N ASN A 164 -11.67 2.73 4.32
CA ASN A 164 -10.89 2.09 5.37
C ASN A 164 -9.47 2.67 5.36
N PRO A 165 -8.90 3.05 6.51
CA PRO A 165 -7.55 3.61 6.54
C PRO A 165 -6.44 2.55 6.36
N PHE A 166 -6.78 1.26 6.45
CA PHE A 166 -5.84 0.17 6.30
C PHE A 166 -5.84 -0.39 4.88
N PHE A 167 -4.67 -0.82 4.43
CA PHE A 167 -4.48 -1.60 3.22
C PHE A 167 -3.37 -2.63 3.45
N THR A 168 -3.35 -3.65 2.61
CA THR A 168 -2.33 -4.68 2.55
C THR A 168 -1.53 -4.52 1.26
N VAL A 169 -0.22 -4.70 1.35
CA VAL A 169 0.69 -4.79 0.21
C VAL A 169 1.63 -5.97 0.42
N GLY A 170 1.46 -7.00 -0.41
CA GLY A 170 2.08 -8.31 -0.18
C GLY A 170 1.77 -8.85 1.23
N SER A 171 2.80 -8.98 2.07
CA SER A 171 2.67 -9.51 3.43
C SER A 171 2.45 -8.44 4.52
N LEU A 172 2.40 -7.16 4.17
CA LEU A 172 2.30 -6.06 5.13
C LEU A 172 0.94 -5.38 5.10
N THR A 173 0.28 -5.31 6.24
CA THR A 173 -0.87 -4.41 6.46
C THR A 173 -0.38 -3.09 7.06
N LEU A 174 -0.71 -1.98 6.40
CA LEU A 174 -0.27 -0.64 6.75
C LEU A 174 -1.47 0.28 7.01
N ASP A 175 -1.30 1.26 7.90
CA ASP A 175 -2.28 2.33 8.16
C ASP A 175 -1.82 3.63 7.46
N THR A 176 -2.64 4.13 6.54
CA THR A 176 -2.41 5.40 5.81
C THR A 176 -2.42 6.64 6.71
N ARG A 177 -2.90 6.50 7.95
CA ARG A 177 -2.93 7.58 8.95
C ARG A 177 -1.72 7.59 9.86
N ALA A 178 -0.80 6.63 9.76
CA ALA A 178 0.29 6.45 10.72
C ALA A 178 1.16 7.70 10.95
N ARG A 179 1.18 8.63 9.99
CA ARG A 179 1.92 9.92 10.05
C ARG A 179 1.02 11.16 10.15
N LYS A 180 -0.29 10.99 10.20
CA LYS A 180 -1.27 12.06 10.28
C LYS A 180 -1.62 12.37 11.73
N THR A 181 -2.07 13.59 11.99
CA THR A 181 -2.47 14.00 13.35
C THR A 181 -3.70 14.91 13.33
N GLY A 182 -4.39 15.02 14.47
CA GLY A 182 -5.55 15.90 14.61
C GLY A 182 -6.69 15.52 13.66
N ASP A 183 -7.30 16.52 13.03
CA ASP A 183 -8.51 16.37 12.20
C ASP A 183 -8.29 15.53 10.94
N GLU A 184 -7.05 15.39 10.48
CA GLU A 184 -6.70 14.55 9.32
C GLU A 184 -7.03 13.06 9.53
N LEU A 185 -7.07 12.61 10.80
CA LEU A 185 -7.40 11.23 11.16
C LEU A 185 -8.88 10.89 10.94
N ALA A 186 -9.74 11.90 10.85
CA ALA A 186 -11.19 11.74 10.74
C ALA A 186 -11.67 11.50 9.30
N ALA A 187 -10.82 11.75 8.28
CA ALA A 187 -11.22 11.55 6.89
C ALA A 187 -11.49 10.07 6.62
N PHE A 188 -12.59 9.79 5.93
CA PHE A 188 -13.02 8.43 5.59
C PHE A 188 -12.21 7.83 4.43
N THR A 189 -11.67 8.70 3.58
CA THR A 189 -10.65 8.37 2.59
C THR A 189 -9.32 8.97 3.00
N GLN A 190 -8.27 8.16 2.98
CA GLN A 190 -6.96 8.52 3.48
C GLN A 190 -5.90 8.29 2.40
N THR A 191 -5.16 9.33 2.04
CA THR A 191 -4.02 9.22 1.10
C THR A 191 -2.70 9.48 1.82
N ALA A 192 -1.68 8.68 1.52
CA ALA A 192 -0.32 8.88 2.00
C ALA A 192 0.74 8.42 0.97
N PRO A 193 1.90 9.09 0.90
CA PRO A 193 3.02 8.69 0.06
C PRO A 193 3.88 7.61 0.72
N TYR A 194 4.33 6.63 -0.08
CA TYR A 194 5.25 5.57 0.32
C TYR A 194 6.42 5.48 -0.67
N LEU A 195 7.63 5.27 -0.15
CA LEU A 195 8.78 4.97 -1.00
C LEU A 195 8.78 3.48 -1.37
N ALA A 196 8.92 3.20 -2.66
CA ALA A 196 8.91 1.86 -3.23
C ALA A 196 10.18 1.60 -4.03
N ILE A 197 10.67 0.35 -4.01
CA ILE A 197 11.74 -0.10 -4.90
C ILE A 197 11.15 -0.26 -6.30
N ALA A 198 11.92 0.14 -7.31
CA ALA A 198 11.52 -0.02 -8.69
C ALA A 198 12.73 -0.43 -9.54
N PRO A 199 12.54 -1.23 -10.60
CA PRO A 199 11.26 -1.66 -11.16
C PRO A 199 10.64 -2.84 -10.41
N ALA A 200 9.34 -2.80 -10.14
CA ALA A 200 8.61 -3.91 -9.50
C ALA A 200 7.10 -3.78 -9.72
N VAL A 201 6.37 -4.89 -9.57
CA VAL A 201 4.91 -4.93 -9.48
C VAL A 201 4.50 -5.14 -8.03
N TYR A 202 3.56 -4.32 -7.57
CA TYR A 202 2.97 -4.39 -6.25
C TYR A 202 1.49 -4.75 -6.36
N GLU A 203 1.00 -5.60 -5.47
CA GLU A 203 -0.43 -5.88 -5.32
C GLU A 203 -0.92 -5.23 -4.03
N PHE A 204 -1.98 -4.43 -4.14
CA PHE A 204 -2.62 -3.77 -3.01
C PHE A 204 -4.02 -4.32 -2.83
N ASP A 205 -4.34 -4.78 -1.62
CA ASP A 205 -5.64 -5.32 -1.28
C ASP A 205 -6.03 -4.93 0.15
N TYR A 206 -7.17 -5.43 0.62
CA TYR A 206 -7.49 -5.45 2.03
C TYR A 206 -8.53 -6.54 2.29
N ASP A 207 -8.37 -7.32 3.35
CA ASP A 207 -9.37 -8.32 3.74
C ASP A 207 -9.49 -8.41 5.26
N ASP A 208 -10.72 -8.26 5.75
CA ASP A 208 -11.11 -8.48 7.13
C ASP A 208 -12.57 -8.94 7.19
N THR A 209 -13.02 -9.34 8.37
CA THR A 209 -14.38 -9.83 8.64
C THR A 209 -15.47 -8.82 8.25
N LEU A 210 -15.19 -7.52 8.30
CA LEU A 210 -16.17 -6.48 8.03
C LEU A 210 -16.00 -5.82 6.66
N LEU A 211 -14.77 -5.68 6.19
CA LEU A 211 -14.45 -4.95 4.97
C LEU A 211 -13.51 -5.76 4.09
N THR A 212 -13.69 -5.63 2.78
CA THR A 212 -12.81 -6.28 1.79
C THR A 212 -12.60 -5.32 0.62
N ALA A 213 -11.40 -5.29 0.07
CA ALA A 213 -11.04 -4.52 -1.11
C ALA A 213 -10.50 -5.46 -2.19
N GLN A 214 -10.90 -5.26 -3.44
CA GLN A 214 -10.38 -6.06 -4.54
C GLN A 214 -8.88 -5.79 -4.74
N PRO A 215 -8.07 -6.82 -5.01
CA PRO A 215 -6.66 -6.64 -5.32
C PRO A 215 -6.44 -5.74 -6.54
N VAL A 216 -5.49 -4.81 -6.43
CA VAL A 216 -5.09 -3.88 -7.49
C VAL A 216 -3.58 -4.01 -7.70
N ASP A 217 -3.20 -4.39 -8.92
CA ASP A 217 -1.81 -4.45 -9.33
C ASP A 217 -1.32 -3.09 -9.84
N LEU A 218 -0.13 -2.69 -9.38
CA LEU A 218 0.56 -1.49 -9.81
C LEU A 218 1.99 -1.84 -10.22
N ALA A 219 2.28 -1.73 -11.52
CA ALA A 219 3.65 -1.72 -12.01
C ALA A 219 4.29 -0.36 -11.76
N VAL A 220 5.44 -0.36 -11.09
CA VAL A 220 6.14 0.84 -10.67
C VAL A 220 7.47 0.94 -11.40
N GLU A 221 7.67 2.05 -12.11
CA GLU A 221 8.88 2.35 -12.88
C GLU A 221 9.88 3.18 -12.05
N PRO A 222 11.19 3.05 -12.28
CA PRO A 222 12.21 3.82 -11.56
C PRO A 222 12.02 5.33 -11.65
N SER A 223 12.24 6.02 -10.53
CA SER A 223 12.18 7.49 -10.45
C SER A 223 10.82 8.10 -10.83
N THR A 224 9.72 7.33 -10.73
CA THR A 224 8.36 7.80 -11.02
C THR A 224 7.54 8.03 -9.76
N ARG A 225 6.42 8.75 -9.92
CA ARG A 225 5.37 8.88 -8.90
C ARG A 225 4.08 8.33 -9.48
N ALA A 226 3.52 7.31 -8.84
CA ALA A 226 2.29 6.64 -9.25
C ALA A 226 1.25 6.67 -8.13
N GLY A 227 -0.03 6.56 -8.47
CA GLY A 227 -1.12 6.50 -7.51
C GLY A 227 -1.89 5.20 -7.60
N VAL A 228 -2.36 4.68 -6.47
CA VAL A 228 -3.23 3.50 -6.39
C VAL A 228 -4.35 3.75 -5.39
N THR A 229 -5.53 3.22 -5.68
CA THR A 229 -6.68 3.29 -4.78
C THR A 229 -7.06 1.89 -4.33
N VAL A 230 -7.08 1.69 -3.01
CA VAL A 230 -7.59 0.48 -2.36
C VAL A 230 -8.97 0.82 -1.81
N ASP A 231 -10.00 0.32 -2.48
CA ASP A 231 -11.39 0.67 -2.19
C ASP A 231 -12.07 -0.43 -1.36
N ALA A 232 -12.23 -0.17 -0.06
CA ALA A 232 -12.84 -1.11 0.86
C ALA A 232 -14.37 -1.08 0.77
N GLN A 233 -14.95 -2.25 0.58
CA GLN A 233 -16.38 -2.49 0.47
C GLN A 233 -16.91 -3.26 1.68
N ALA A 234 -18.18 -3.05 2.02
CA ALA A 234 -18.83 -3.78 3.08
C ALA A 234 -18.99 -5.26 2.71
N THR A 235 -18.56 -6.14 3.61
CA THR A 235 -18.78 -7.59 3.48
C THR A 235 -20.22 -7.97 3.87
N PRO A 236 -20.70 -9.16 3.48
CA PRO A 236 -21.98 -9.68 3.97
C PRO A 236 -22.08 -9.72 5.49
N ALA A 237 -20.99 -10.08 6.19
CA ALA A 237 -20.97 -10.12 7.65
C ALA A 237 -21.14 -8.73 8.29
N PHE A 238 -20.65 -7.66 7.63
CA PHE A 238 -20.91 -6.30 8.09
C PHE A 238 -22.37 -5.91 7.91
N VAL A 239 -22.94 -6.19 6.74
CA VAL A 239 -24.36 -5.96 6.44
C VAL A 239 -25.26 -6.70 7.44
N GLU A 240 -24.98 -7.97 7.73
CA GLU A 240 -25.73 -8.78 8.71
C GLU A 240 -25.68 -8.20 10.12
N ARG A 241 -24.53 -7.68 10.56
CA ARG A 241 -24.43 -7.05 11.88
C ARG A 241 -25.22 -5.76 11.97
N VAL A 242 -25.23 -4.95 10.90
CA VAL A 242 -26.04 -3.73 10.84
C VAL A 242 -27.53 -4.08 10.77
N GLN A 243 -27.92 -5.11 10.00
CA GLN A 243 -29.28 -5.64 9.96
C GLN A 243 -29.76 -6.03 11.35
N ALA A 244 -28.98 -6.83 12.09
CA ALA A 244 -29.36 -7.26 13.43
C ALA A 244 -29.54 -6.08 14.41
N GLN A 245 -28.74 -5.02 14.29
CA GLN A 245 -28.90 -3.81 15.10
C GLN A 245 -30.16 -3.02 14.72
N LEU A 246 -30.46 -2.91 13.42
CA LEU A 246 -31.67 -2.24 12.94
C LEU A 246 -32.93 -3.01 13.36
N ASP A 247 -32.93 -4.32 13.19
CA ASP A 247 -34.06 -5.19 13.58
C ASP A 247 -34.32 -5.08 15.08
N GLN A 248 -33.27 -5.18 15.90
CA GLN A 248 -33.38 -5.04 17.35
C GLN A 248 -33.91 -3.66 17.78
N PHE A 249 -33.55 -2.60 17.04
CA PHE A 249 -34.08 -1.26 17.29
C PHE A 249 -35.57 -1.16 16.94
N LEU A 250 -35.99 -1.68 15.78
CA LEU A 250 -37.39 -1.70 15.36
C LEU A 250 -38.26 -2.57 16.28
N ASP A 251 -37.71 -3.68 16.80
CA ASP A 251 -38.37 -4.51 17.79
C ASP A 251 -38.62 -3.75 19.09
N GLN A 252 -37.64 -2.98 19.57
CA GLN A 252 -37.81 -2.13 20.74
C GLN A 252 -38.88 -1.06 20.52
N CYS A 253 -38.93 -0.47 19.32
CA CYS A 253 -40.01 0.43 18.91
C CYS A 253 -41.38 -0.24 19.01
N ALA A 254 -41.51 -1.47 18.51
CA ALA A 254 -42.76 -2.23 18.54
C ALA A 254 -43.24 -2.60 19.96
N THR A 255 -42.36 -2.56 20.97
CA THR A 255 -42.77 -2.78 22.37
C THR A 255 -43.44 -1.57 23.03
N GLN A 256 -43.40 -0.39 22.41
CA GLN A 256 -43.99 0.82 22.99
C GLN A 256 -45.51 0.84 22.80
N PRO A 257 -46.31 0.91 23.89
CA PRO A 257 -47.77 0.86 23.83
C PRO A 257 -48.38 2.23 23.47
N THR A 258 -47.91 2.87 22.39
CA THR A 258 -48.40 4.19 21.95
C THR A 258 -48.64 4.22 20.45
N LEU A 259 -49.58 5.04 19.99
CA LEU A 259 -49.85 5.22 18.55
C LEU A 259 -48.69 5.88 17.80
N PHE A 260 -47.87 6.65 18.52
CA PHE A 260 -46.63 7.24 18.05
C PHE A 260 -45.50 6.86 19.02
N PRO A 261 -44.82 5.72 18.79
CA PRO A 261 -43.65 5.34 19.55
C PRO A 261 -42.56 6.43 19.48
N THR A 262 -41.91 6.71 20.61
CA THR A 262 -40.87 7.74 20.67
C THR A 262 -39.63 7.27 19.96
N ASP A 263 -39.02 8.15 19.16
CA ASP A 263 -37.82 7.89 18.36
C ASP A 263 -37.97 6.73 17.37
N CYS A 264 -39.18 6.47 16.87
CA CYS A 264 -39.46 5.38 15.93
C CYS A 264 -39.94 5.89 14.57
N PRO A 265 -39.65 5.16 13.48
CA PRO A 265 -39.94 5.62 12.12
C PRO A 265 -41.40 5.41 11.68
N PHE A 266 -42.25 4.85 12.54
CA PHE A 266 -43.65 4.56 12.26
C PHE A 266 -44.57 5.08 13.36
N GLY A 267 -45.82 5.32 12.99
CA GLY A 267 -46.90 5.73 13.87
C GLY A 267 -48.19 5.89 13.08
N MET A 268 -49.31 6.02 13.78
CA MET A 268 -50.62 6.12 13.16
C MET A 268 -51.48 7.15 13.86
N GLU A 269 -52.12 8.03 13.08
CA GLU A 269 -53.18 8.91 13.57
C GLU A 269 -54.51 8.15 13.52
N ILE A 270 -55.24 8.16 14.64
CA ILE A 270 -56.55 7.54 14.76
C ILE A 270 -57.53 8.58 15.30
N ASP A 271 -58.61 8.81 14.56
CA ASP A 271 -59.68 9.76 14.94
C ASP A 271 -60.64 9.17 16.00
N GLU A 272 -60.73 7.84 16.07
CA GLU A 272 -61.64 7.12 16.96
C GLU A 272 -61.09 7.02 18.39
N ARG A 273 -61.94 6.68 19.35
CA ARG A 273 -61.52 6.57 20.75
C ARG A 273 -60.73 5.27 20.96
N VAL A 274 -59.46 5.40 21.35
CA VAL A 274 -58.62 4.27 21.76
C VAL A 274 -59.13 3.68 23.08
N VAL A 275 -59.43 2.37 23.08
CA VAL A 275 -59.99 1.64 24.23
C VAL A 275 -58.89 0.90 24.97
N GLU A 276 -57.96 0.28 24.24
CA GLU A 276 -56.81 -0.45 24.78
C GLU A 276 -55.50 0.07 24.16
N ASP A 277 -54.39 -0.20 24.83
CA ASP A 277 -53.07 0.18 24.34
C ASP A 277 -52.78 -0.51 22.98
N PRO A 278 -52.26 0.22 21.98
CA PRO A 278 -51.95 -0.36 20.68
C PRO A 278 -50.80 -1.37 20.77
N ALA A 279 -50.92 -2.48 20.04
CA ALA A 279 -49.89 -3.47 19.88
C ALA A 279 -49.24 -3.32 18.51
N TRP A 280 -47.93 -3.07 18.49
CA TRP A 280 -47.13 -2.99 17.27
C TRP A 280 -46.34 -4.27 17.03
N SER A 281 -46.11 -4.58 15.76
CA SER A 281 -45.15 -5.60 15.30
C SER A 281 -44.54 -5.19 13.97
N ILE A 282 -43.42 -5.80 13.57
CA ILE A 282 -42.78 -5.53 12.28
C ILE A 282 -43.11 -6.68 11.32
N SER A 283 -43.97 -6.42 10.34
CA SER A 283 -44.36 -7.42 9.33
C SER A 283 -43.27 -7.63 8.27
N ALA A 284 -42.52 -6.57 7.95
CA ALA A 284 -41.40 -6.65 7.03
C ALA A 284 -40.28 -5.66 7.45
N TYR A 285 -39.11 -6.20 7.75
CA TYR A 285 -37.94 -5.39 8.08
C TYR A 285 -37.33 -4.77 6.81
N PRO A 286 -36.83 -3.52 6.87
CA PRO A 286 -36.02 -2.95 5.81
C PRO A 286 -34.77 -3.80 5.59
N VAL A 287 -34.51 -4.19 4.34
CA VAL A 287 -33.30 -4.95 3.98
C VAL A 287 -32.12 -4.00 3.92
N VAL A 288 -31.12 -4.23 4.77
CA VAL A 288 -29.92 -3.38 4.82
C VAL A 288 -29.07 -3.58 3.57
N THR A 289 -28.74 -2.47 2.93
CA THR A 289 -27.68 -2.39 1.92
C THR A 289 -26.72 -1.28 2.33
N LEU A 290 -25.42 -1.55 2.25
CA LEU A 290 -24.39 -0.59 2.64
C LEU A 290 -23.62 -0.18 1.40
N ILE A 291 -23.70 1.10 1.06
CA ILE A 291 -22.90 1.72 0.00
C ILE A 291 -21.89 2.68 0.63
N PRO A 292 -20.66 2.78 0.11
CA PRO A 292 -19.73 3.77 0.63
C PRO A 292 -20.21 5.19 0.32
N GLY A 293 -20.34 6.02 1.36
CA GLY A 293 -20.59 7.46 1.27
C GLY A 293 -19.34 8.29 1.54
N GLU A 294 -19.49 9.59 1.76
CA GLU A 294 -18.36 10.49 1.98
C GLU A 294 -17.70 10.34 3.37
N THR A 295 -18.48 9.94 4.38
CA THR A 295 -18.02 9.89 5.79
C THR A 295 -18.40 8.60 6.54
N ALA A 296 -19.18 7.72 5.92
CA ALA A 296 -19.71 6.50 6.49
C ALA A 296 -20.16 5.55 5.37
N PHE A 297 -20.43 4.30 5.72
CA PHE A 297 -21.25 3.44 4.87
C PHE A 297 -22.71 3.81 5.07
N GLU A 298 -23.43 4.07 3.99
CA GLU A 298 -24.79 4.57 4.03
C GLU A 298 -25.77 3.50 3.55
N MET A 299 -26.94 3.48 4.17
CA MET A 299 -28.11 2.79 3.64
C MET A 299 -29.07 3.82 3.06
N PRO A 300 -29.41 3.74 1.77
CA PRO A 300 -30.42 4.62 1.18
C PRO A 300 -31.79 4.39 1.84
N PRO A 301 -32.73 5.35 1.74
CA PRO A 301 -34.08 5.19 2.26
C PRO A 301 -34.72 3.88 1.78
N THR A 302 -34.93 2.96 2.72
CA THR A 302 -35.42 1.60 2.46
C THR A 302 -36.71 1.37 3.24
N ALA A 303 -37.72 0.84 2.56
CA ALA A 303 -39.04 0.66 3.13
C ALA A 303 -39.09 -0.56 4.08
N GLY A 304 -39.84 -0.40 5.17
CA GLY A 304 -40.29 -1.46 6.07
C GLY A 304 -41.80 -1.35 6.30
N VAL A 305 -42.37 -2.37 6.96
CA VAL A 305 -43.80 -2.43 7.27
C VAL A 305 -43.98 -2.76 8.75
N ALA A 306 -44.67 -1.87 9.46
CA ALA A 306 -45.12 -2.07 10.83
C ALA A 306 -46.61 -2.38 10.83
N HIS A 307 -47.04 -3.34 11.62
CA HIS A 307 -48.43 -3.71 11.78
C HIS A 307 -48.92 -3.25 13.15
N ILE A 308 -50.06 -2.55 13.16
CA ILE A 308 -50.74 -2.14 14.39
C ILE A 308 -52.04 -2.92 14.54
N SER A 309 -52.26 -3.42 15.76
CA SER A 309 -53.53 -3.94 16.24
C SER A 309 -53.98 -3.10 17.44
N VAL A 310 -55.15 -2.47 17.36
CA VAL A 310 -55.68 -1.64 18.45
C VAL A 310 -57.21 -1.75 18.54
N GLU A 311 -57.73 -1.81 19.77
CA GLU A 311 -59.18 -1.77 20.01
C GLU A 311 -59.66 -0.31 20.10
N LEU A 312 -60.66 -0.01 19.28
CA LEU A 312 -61.24 1.32 19.13
C LEU A 312 -62.73 1.29 19.43
N GLN A 313 -63.26 2.44 19.84
CA GLN A 313 -64.68 2.68 19.89
C GLN A 313 -65.03 3.84 18.96
N SER A 314 -66.02 3.62 18.09
CA SER A 314 -66.47 4.68 17.19
C SER A 314 -67.08 5.84 17.97
N LEU A 315 -66.67 7.06 17.61
CA LEU A 315 -67.22 8.30 18.13
C LEU A 315 -68.62 8.60 17.56
N PHE A 316 -69.04 7.92 16.49
CA PHE A 316 -70.34 8.16 15.84
C PHE A 316 -71.48 7.35 16.46
N ASP A 317 -71.32 6.03 16.58
CA ASP A 317 -72.36 5.11 17.06
C ASP A 317 -72.02 4.42 18.41
N GLY A 318 -70.77 4.51 18.85
CA GLY A 318 -70.31 3.92 20.11
C GLY A 318 -69.97 2.43 20.04
N ASP A 319 -69.96 1.83 18.85
CA ASP A 319 -69.60 0.42 18.67
C ASP A 319 -68.09 0.18 18.85
N TYR A 320 -67.74 -1.01 19.33
CA TYR A 320 -66.35 -1.44 19.56
C TYR A 320 -65.86 -2.32 18.40
N PHE A 321 -64.63 -2.09 17.95
CA PHE A 321 -64.00 -2.88 16.90
C PHE A 321 -62.48 -2.89 17.03
N THR A 322 -61.83 -3.88 16.42
CA THR A 322 -60.36 -3.95 16.33
C THR A 322 -59.93 -3.42 14.97
N LEU A 323 -59.01 -2.45 14.97
CA LEU A 323 -58.32 -2.00 13.77
C LEU A 323 -57.02 -2.79 13.64
N GLU A 324 -56.84 -3.42 12.47
CA GLU A 324 -55.60 -4.07 12.06
C GLU A 324 -55.14 -3.43 10.75
N GLU A 325 -53.97 -2.81 10.74
CA GLU A 325 -53.48 -2.10 9.56
C GLU A 325 -51.95 -2.09 9.47
N ASP A 326 -51.46 -2.17 8.23
CA ASP A 326 -50.05 -2.13 7.89
C ASP A 326 -49.62 -0.70 7.54
N GLN A 327 -48.67 -0.16 8.30
CA GLN A 327 -48.04 1.13 8.06
C GLN A 327 -46.68 0.94 7.40
N THR A 328 -46.53 1.50 6.20
CA THR A 328 -45.23 1.57 5.53
C THR A 328 -44.42 2.72 6.11
N PHE A 329 -43.16 2.45 6.45
CA PHE A 329 -42.20 3.46 6.87
C PHE A 329 -40.91 3.33 6.07
N THR A 330 -40.06 4.36 6.10
CA THR A 330 -38.75 4.34 5.45
C THR A 330 -37.65 4.64 6.44
N VAL A 331 -36.54 3.91 6.36
CA VAL A 331 -35.36 4.12 7.18
C VAL A 331 -34.16 4.36 6.29
N SER A 332 -33.34 5.35 6.65
CA SER A 332 -31.96 5.49 6.17
C SER A 332 -31.02 5.51 7.36
N LEU A 333 -29.79 5.06 7.18
CA LEU A 333 -28.78 5.03 8.25
C LEU A 333 -27.36 5.24 7.73
N ASP A 334 -26.50 5.66 8.65
CA ASP A 334 -25.06 5.65 8.52
C ASP A 334 -24.47 4.58 9.44
N ALA A 335 -23.57 3.77 8.90
CA ALA A 335 -22.78 2.79 9.62
C ALA A 335 -21.29 3.19 9.58
N ARG A 336 -20.66 3.23 10.76
CA ARG A 336 -19.20 3.44 10.90
C ARG A 336 -18.59 2.35 11.76
N ILE A 337 -17.35 1.99 11.46
CA ILE A 337 -16.53 1.10 12.28
C ILE A 337 -15.69 1.98 13.21
N ARG A 338 -15.81 1.76 14.52
CA ARG A 338 -15.01 2.46 15.53
C ARG A 338 -13.63 1.83 15.66
N ALA A 339 -12.71 2.54 16.30
CA ALA A 339 -11.35 2.07 16.54
C ALA A 339 -11.25 0.77 17.37
N ASP A 340 -12.28 0.45 18.15
CA ASP A 340 -12.38 -0.79 18.93
C ASP A 340 -13.01 -1.96 18.14
N GLY A 341 -13.30 -1.76 16.85
CA GLY A 341 -13.97 -2.74 15.98
C GLY A 341 -15.48 -2.83 16.19
N SER A 342 -16.07 -2.00 17.08
CA SER A 342 -17.52 -1.93 17.23
C SER A 342 -18.15 -1.16 16.08
N ILE A 343 -19.38 -1.53 15.73
CA ILE A 343 -20.17 -0.85 14.70
C ILE A 343 -21.03 0.22 15.39
N SER A 344 -21.01 1.43 14.84
CA SER A 344 -21.95 2.49 15.17
C SER A 344 -22.96 2.64 14.05
N VAL A 345 -24.24 2.49 14.36
CA VAL A 345 -25.34 2.79 13.44
C VAL A 345 -26.04 4.05 13.91
N GLN A 346 -26.26 4.98 13.00
CA GLN A 346 -26.99 6.22 13.24
C GLN A 346 -28.09 6.37 12.19
N LEU A 347 -29.34 6.43 12.63
CA LEU A 347 -30.49 6.67 11.76
C LEU A 347 -30.46 8.12 11.24
N LYS A 348 -30.92 8.33 10.01
CA LYS A 348 -31.01 9.63 9.33
C LYS A 348 -32.44 10.13 9.24
#